data_AF-A0A0T1T7V9-F1
#
_entry.id   AF-A0A0T1T7V9-F1
#
_cell.length_a   1.000
_cell.length_b   1.000
_cell.length_c   1.000
_cell.angle_alpha   90.00
_cell.angle_beta   90.00
_cell.angle_gamma   90.00
#
_symmetry.space_group_name_H-M   'P 1'
#
loop_
_entity.id
_entity.type
_entity.pdbx_description
1 polymer ?
#
loop_
_entity_poly.entity_id
_entity_poly.type
_entity_poly.pdbx_seq_one_letter_code
_entity_poly.pdbx_strand_id
1 'polypeptide(L)'
;MGGVNHPSSLSTPFRRARRIVLLCLAVLGMASAVFVLRRPLMMSAPMCVAGRWHGCFDTFNGVVLMTLVALPLAVLVAGALAFRRRAAGVTSAWRMSLAEVGMVHGTVPFLWLTMMPGGEADTAPARVSLVPLRDLVTMGPLGIVGNLLVFASLGFFAPMRFAPLASLPRILALGAGCSALVETAQYVLRLDRVSSVDDVLVNAVGAVLAGLASRRWWRTAAEAPSDRPRPAPAPAG
;
A
#
# COMPACT_ATOMS: atom_id res chain seq x y z
N MET A 1 40.16 -36.85 31.53
CA MET A 1 38.85 -37.43 31.14
C MET A 1 37.80 -36.37 31.43
N GLY A 2 37.38 -35.52 30.49
CA GLY A 2 36.71 -35.88 29.24
C GLY A 2 35.20 -35.84 29.51
N GLY A 3 34.59 -34.67 29.36
CA GLY A 3 33.27 -34.34 29.89
C GLY A 3 32.08 -34.93 29.14
N VAL A 4 30.90 -34.79 29.74
CA VAL A 4 29.61 -34.90 29.07
C VAL A 4 28.70 -33.79 29.59
N ASN A 5 28.64 -32.68 28.85
CA ASN A 5 27.59 -31.68 29.00
C ASN A 5 26.35 -32.19 28.25
N HIS A 6 25.24 -32.45 28.95
CA HIS A 6 23.94 -32.65 28.32
C HIS A 6 23.35 -31.30 27.88
N PRO A 7 22.97 -31.12 26.60
CA PRO A 7 22.24 -29.93 26.20
C PRO A 7 20.79 -30.00 26.73
N SER A 8 20.44 -28.96 27.48
CA SER A 8 19.11 -28.70 28.02
C SER A 8 18.06 -28.53 26.91
N SER A 9 17.00 -29.33 26.98
CA SER A 9 15.86 -29.37 26.07
C SER A 9 14.86 -28.22 26.30
N LEU A 10 15.30 -26.96 26.23
CA LEU A 10 14.43 -25.78 26.37
C LEU A 10 13.88 -25.30 25.01
N SER A 11 13.13 -26.14 24.28
CA SER A 11 12.75 -25.79 22.88
C SER A 11 11.32 -26.12 22.44
N THR A 12 10.48 -26.67 23.32
CA THR A 12 9.10 -27.09 23.00
C THR A 12 8.01 -26.08 23.38
N PRO A 13 8.01 -25.41 24.56
CA PRO A 13 6.91 -24.50 24.94
C PRO A 13 6.88 -23.21 24.10
N PHE A 14 8.05 -22.64 23.76
CA PHE A 14 8.16 -21.43 22.94
C PHE A 14 7.61 -21.62 21.52
N ARG A 15 7.81 -22.80 20.91
CA ARG A 15 7.27 -23.11 19.57
C ARG A 15 5.74 -23.25 19.58
N ARG A 16 5.18 -23.84 20.63
CA ARG A 16 3.72 -24.00 20.78
C ARG A 16 3.05 -22.64 21.05
N ALA A 17 3.61 -21.82 21.93
CA ALA A 17 3.12 -20.46 22.19
C ALA A 17 3.19 -19.57 20.93
N ARG A 18 4.30 -19.58 20.20
CA ARG A 18 4.44 -18.83 18.94
C ARG A 18 3.41 -19.28 17.89
N ARG A 19 3.14 -20.59 17.79
CA ARG A 19 2.15 -21.13 16.86
C ARG A 19 0.73 -20.72 17.23
N ILE A 20 0.40 -20.70 18.52
CA ILE A 20 -0.90 -20.23 19.03
C ILE A 20 -1.07 -18.73 18.74
N VAL A 21 -0.07 -17.90 19.04
CA VAL A 21 -0.12 -16.46 18.74
C VAL A 21 -0.32 -16.20 17.25
N LEU A 22 0.41 -16.91 16.38
CA LEU A 22 0.24 -16.77 14.92
C LEU A 22 -1.14 -17.22 14.45
N LEU A 23 -1.69 -18.29 15.02
CA LEU A 23 -3.05 -18.76 14.72
C LEU A 23 -4.10 -17.75 15.20
N CYS A 24 -3.96 -17.21 16.41
CA CYS A 24 -4.85 -16.17 16.93
C CYS A 24 -4.80 -14.92 16.05
N LEU A 25 -3.61 -14.45 15.66
CA LEU A 25 -3.46 -13.31 14.75
C LEU A 25 -4.07 -13.59 13.36
N ALA A 26 -3.90 -14.80 12.83
CA ALA A 26 -4.50 -15.20 11.55
C ALA A 26 -6.03 -15.23 11.61
N VAL A 27 -6.60 -15.82 12.67
CA VAL A 27 -8.05 -15.86 12.90
C VAL A 27 -8.60 -14.45 13.11
N LEU A 28 -7.92 -13.61 13.89
CA LEU A 28 -8.33 -12.23 14.12
C LEU A 28 -8.27 -11.41 12.83
N GLY A 29 -7.22 -11.59 12.03
CA GLY A 29 -7.06 -10.95 10.72
C GLY A 29 -8.13 -11.39 9.73
N MET A 30 -8.44 -12.68 9.68
CA MET A 30 -9.50 -13.23 8.83
C MET A 30 -10.89 -12.75 9.27
N ALA A 31 -11.18 -12.73 10.58
CA ALA A 31 -12.44 -12.23 11.12
C ALA A 31 -12.60 -10.73 10.87
N SER A 32 -11.52 -9.95 11.00
CA SER A 32 -11.50 -8.51 10.70
C SER A 32 -11.73 -8.27 9.21
N ALA A 33 -11.09 -9.05 8.33
CA ALA A 33 -11.33 -8.99 6.90
C ALA A 33 -12.80 -9.33 6.59
N VAL A 34 -13.34 -10.44 7.08
CA VAL A 34 -14.75 -10.81 6.88
C VAL A 34 -15.71 -9.74 7.39
N PHE A 35 -15.42 -9.13 8.55
CA PHE A 35 -16.23 -8.04 9.10
C PHE A 35 -16.24 -6.80 8.20
N VAL A 36 -15.06 -6.41 7.70
CA VAL A 36 -14.90 -5.29 6.75
C VAL A 36 -15.55 -5.60 5.41
N LEU A 37 -15.51 -6.86 4.95
CA LEU A 37 -16.12 -7.33 3.70
C LEU A 37 -17.65 -7.43 3.79
N ARG A 38 -18.19 -7.75 4.97
CA ARG A 38 -19.62 -8.04 5.17
C ARG A 38 -20.50 -6.83 4.89
N ARG A 39 -20.13 -5.65 5.38
CA ARG A 39 -20.90 -4.41 5.16
C ARG A 39 -21.02 -4.02 3.67
N PRO A 40 -19.92 -3.91 2.89
CA PRO A 40 -20.00 -3.56 1.48
C PRO A 40 -20.72 -4.62 0.65
N LEU A 41 -20.55 -5.91 0.97
CA LEU A 41 -21.30 -6.98 0.32
C LEU A 41 -22.80 -6.90 0.59
N MET A 42 -23.22 -6.60 1.83
CA MET A 42 -24.66 -6.54 2.17
C MET A 42 -25.34 -5.26 1.67
N MET A 43 -24.62 -4.15 1.59
CA MET A 43 -25.21 -2.85 1.23
C MET A 43 -25.09 -2.55 -0.27
N SER A 44 -23.92 -2.77 -0.88
CA SER A 44 -23.64 -2.32 -2.25
C SER A 44 -23.87 -3.41 -3.29
N ALA A 45 -23.55 -4.68 -3.01
CA ALA A 45 -23.71 -5.76 -3.98
C ALA A 45 -25.15 -5.92 -4.52
N PRO A 46 -26.22 -5.90 -3.71
CA PRO A 46 -27.58 -5.99 -4.24
C PRO A 46 -27.97 -4.78 -5.11
N MET A 47 -27.38 -3.60 -4.85
CA MET A 47 -27.62 -2.42 -5.69
C MET A 47 -26.93 -2.55 -7.05
N CYS A 48 -25.67 -3.04 -7.06
CA CYS A 48 -24.91 -3.24 -8.29
C CYS A 48 -25.54 -4.30 -9.19
N VAL A 49 -25.96 -5.43 -8.60
CA VAL A 49 -26.64 -6.51 -9.32
C VAL A 49 -27.99 -6.05 -9.87
N ALA A 50 -28.69 -5.16 -9.16
CA ALA A 50 -29.94 -4.55 -9.61
C ALA A 50 -29.76 -3.43 -10.67
N GLY A 51 -28.54 -3.21 -11.18
CA GLY A 51 -28.26 -2.18 -12.19
C GLY A 51 -28.21 -0.74 -11.66
N ARG A 52 -28.27 -0.55 -10.33
CA ARG A 52 -28.16 0.78 -9.69
C ARG A 52 -26.70 1.14 -9.47
N TRP A 53 -26.02 1.49 -10.56
CA TRP A 53 -24.57 1.71 -10.58
C TRP A 53 -24.10 2.91 -9.76
N HIS A 54 -24.94 3.92 -9.54
CA HIS A 54 -24.58 5.10 -8.74
C HIS A 54 -24.03 4.66 -7.37
N GLY A 55 -24.83 3.93 -6.57
CA GLY A 55 -24.43 3.42 -5.25
C GLY A 55 -23.20 2.47 -5.23
N CYS A 56 -22.73 2.03 -6.39
CA CYS A 56 -21.54 1.19 -6.54
C CYS A 56 -20.26 2.00 -6.78
N PHE A 57 -20.39 3.16 -7.42
CA PHE A 57 -19.26 3.99 -7.80
C PHE A 57 -19.13 5.29 -6.96
N ASP A 58 -20.19 5.70 -6.25
CA ASP A 58 -20.24 6.95 -5.49
C ASP A 58 -20.32 6.76 -3.96
N THR A 59 -20.22 5.52 -3.47
CA THR A 59 -20.21 5.23 -2.03
C THR A 59 -18.92 4.57 -1.59
N PHE A 60 -18.52 4.82 -0.34
CA PHE A 60 -17.39 4.14 0.30
C PHE A 60 -17.49 2.61 0.17
N ASN A 61 -18.68 2.06 0.48
CA ASN A 61 -18.92 0.61 0.41
C ASN A 61 -18.85 0.09 -1.03
N GLY A 62 -19.33 0.86 -2.01
CA GLY A 62 -19.25 0.54 -3.42
C GLY A 62 -17.81 0.47 -3.92
N VAL A 63 -16.99 1.47 -3.58
CA VAL A 63 -15.56 1.49 -3.95
C VAL A 63 -14.81 0.33 -3.30
N VAL A 64 -15.08 0.03 -2.03
CA VAL A 64 -14.49 -1.14 -1.36
C VAL A 64 -14.89 -2.43 -2.09
N LEU A 65 -16.17 -2.61 -2.41
CA LEU A 65 -16.65 -3.76 -3.17
C LEU A 65 -15.95 -3.88 -4.53
N MET A 66 -15.87 -2.79 -5.30
CA MET A 66 -15.24 -2.79 -6.62
C MET A 66 -13.74 -3.08 -6.54
N THR A 67 -13.06 -2.59 -5.51
CA THR A 67 -11.66 -2.92 -5.26
C THR A 67 -11.48 -4.42 -5.02
N LEU A 68 -12.37 -5.04 -4.25
CA LEU A 68 -12.31 -6.48 -3.97
C LEU A 68 -12.61 -7.31 -5.21
N VAL A 69 -13.60 -6.89 -6.01
CA VAL A 69 -13.93 -7.53 -7.30
C VAL A 69 -12.78 -7.38 -8.31
N ALA A 70 -12.03 -6.29 -8.26
CA ALA A 70 -10.88 -6.06 -9.12
C ALA A 70 -9.63 -6.86 -8.68
N LEU A 71 -9.58 -7.40 -7.46
CA LEU A 71 -8.41 -8.10 -6.94
C LEU A 71 -8.05 -9.37 -7.74
N PRO A 72 -8.98 -10.28 -8.09
CA PRO A 72 -8.68 -11.41 -8.97
C PRO A 72 -8.11 -10.98 -10.32
N LEU A 73 -8.67 -9.92 -10.92
CA LEU A 73 -8.17 -9.37 -12.18
C LEU A 73 -6.75 -8.82 -12.02
N ALA A 74 -6.46 -8.09 -10.94
CA ALA A 74 -5.12 -7.61 -10.64
C ALA A 74 -4.11 -8.76 -10.51
N VAL A 75 -4.48 -9.85 -9.83
CA VAL A 75 -3.63 -11.05 -9.71
C VAL A 75 -3.36 -11.68 -11.09
N LEU A 76 -4.39 -11.81 -11.93
CA LEU A 76 -4.24 -12.35 -13.28
C LEU A 76 -3.33 -11.48 -14.15
N VAL A 77 -3.50 -10.16 -14.10
CA VAL A 77 -2.64 -9.20 -14.82
C VAL A 77 -1.20 -9.29 -14.34
N ALA A 78 -0.97 -9.32 -13.02
CA ALA A 78 0.37 -9.47 -12.46
C ALA A 78 1.03 -10.79 -12.90
N GLY A 79 0.27 -11.88 -12.90
CA GLY A 79 0.72 -13.19 -13.39
C GLY A 79 1.07 -13.15 -14.88
N ALA A 80 0.16 -12.66 -15.72
CA ALA A 80 0.38 -12.57 -17.17
C ALA A 80 1.61 -11.71 -17.51
N LEU A 81 1.79 -10.56 -16.84
CA LEU A 81 2.98 -9.71 -16.99
C LEU A 81 4.25 -10.44 -16.55
N ALA A 82 4.20 -11.15 -15.42
CA ALA A 82 5.35 -11.89 -14.92
C ALA A 82 5.75 -13.04 -15.86
N PHE A 83 4.78 -13.80 -16.38
CA PHE A 83 5.03 -14.87 -17.35
C PHE A 83 5.60 -14.32 -18.66
N ARG A 84 5.01 -13.25 -19.22
CA ARG A 84 5.54 -12.58 -20.42
C ARG A 84 6.97 -12.09 -20.23
N ARG A 85 7.26 -11.42 -19.11
CA ARG A 85 8.61 -10.91 -18.78
C ARG A 85 9.61 -12.03 -18.60
N ARG A 86 9.20 -13.12 -17.95
CA ARG A 86 10.04 -14.32 -17.79
C ARG A 86 10.36 -14.97 -19.14
N ALA A 87 9.37 -15.06 -20.04
CA ALA A 87 9.58 -15.59 -21.39
C ALA A 87 10.56 -14.72 -22.20
N ALA A 88 10.55 -13.40 -21.96
CA ALA A 88 11.49 -12.44 -22.54
C ALA A 88 12.86 -12.35 -21.81
N GLY A 89 13.14 -13.24 -20.84
CA GLY A 89 14.42 -13.27 -20.13
C GLY A 89 14.65 -12.13 -19.13
N VAL A 90 13.61 -11.36 -18.76
CA VAL A 90 13.74 -10.25 -17.82
C VAL A 90 13.99 -10.77 -16.40
N THR A 91 15.07 -10.28 -15.77
CA THR A 91 15.39 -10.61 -14.37
C THR A 91 14.36 -9.99 -13.43
N SER A 92 14.03 -10.67 -12.32
CA SER A 92 13.04 -10.19 -11.35
C SER A 92 11.63 -9.92 -11.92
N ALA A 93 11.24 -10.62 -12.99
CA ALA A 93 9.95 -10.46 -13.69
C ALA A 93 8.73 -10.39 -12.76
N TRP A 94 8.65 -11.27 -11.75
CA TRP A 94 7.59 -11.26 -10.75
C TRP A 94 7.60 -10.02 -9.87
N ARG A 95 8.77 -9.63 -9.36
CA ARG A 95 8.90 -8.45 -8.49
C ARG A 95 8.46 -7.18 -9.22
N MET A 96 8.87 -7.00 -10.47
CA MET A 96 8.47 -5.83 -11.28
C MET A 96 6.96 -5.81 -11.54
N SER A 97 6.38 -6.97 -11.87
CA SER A 97 4.95 -7.07 -12.18
C SER A 97 4.07 -6.86 -10.95
N LEU A 98 4.47 -7.44 -9.81
CA LEU A 98 3.80 -7.20 -8.53
C LEU A 98 3.93 -5.74 -8.09
N ALA A 99 5.09 -5.11 -8.32
CA ALA A 99 5.26 -3.70 -7.96
C ALA A 99 4.36 -2.78 -8.80
N GLU A 100 4.32 -2.97 -10.11
CA GLU A 100 3.47 -2.15 -11.00
C GLU A 100 1.98 -2.31 -10.68
N VAL A 101 1.51 -3.56 -10.63
CA VAL A 101 0.09 -3.84 -10.36
C VAL A 101 -0.28 -3.46 -8.93
N GLY A 102 0.60 -3.72 -7.97
CA GLY A 102 0.41 -3.35 -6.57
C GLY A 102 0.27 -1.85 -6.38
N MET A 103 1.13 -1.03 -7.01
CA MET A 103 1.00 0.44 -6.99
C MET A 103 -0.38 0.87 -7.46
N VAL A 104 -0.82 0.38 -8.62
CA VAL A 104 -2.10 0.80 -9.21
C VAL A 104 -3.27 0.32 -8.36
N HIS A 105 -3.36 -0.98 -8.10
CA HIS A 105 -4.48 -1.58 -7.40
C HIS A 105 -4.58 -1.10 -5.95
N GLY A 106 -3.45 -0.82 -5.30
CA GLY A 106 -3.44 -0.36 -3.91
C GLY A 106 -3.56 1.16 -3.73
N THR A 107 -3.40 1.98 -4.77
CA THR A 107 -3.52 3.45 -4.66
C THR A 107 -4.79 3.99 -5.33
N VAL A 108 -5.19 3.47 -6.49
CA VAL A 108 -6.36 3.97 -7.23
C VAL A 108 -7.65 3.96 -6.39
N PRO A 109 -7.97 2.91 -5.61
CA PRO A 109 -9.17 2.93 -4.75
C PRO A 109 -9.18 4.07 -3.74
N PHE A 110 -8.03 4.39 -3.13
CA PHE A 110 -7.96 5.47 -2.15
C PHE A 110 -8.05 6.83 -2.81
N LEU A 111 -7.41 7.02 -3.98
CA LEU A 111 -7.59 8.23 -4.77
C LEU A 111 -9.04 8.43 -5.20
N TRP A 112 -9.73 7.36 -5.55
CA TRP A 112 -11.15 7.42 -5.83
C TRP A 112 -11.94 7.83 -4.59
N LEU A 113 -11.69 7.21 -3.43
CA LEU A 113 -12.31 7.60 -2.16
C LEU A 113 -12.07 9.06 -1.79
N THR A 114 -10.88 9.61 -2.06
CA THR A 114 -10.56 11.00 -1.75
C THR A 114 -11.14 11.99 -2.77
N MET A 115 -11.31 11.58 -4.03
CA MET A 115 -11.88 12.38 -5.11
C MET A 115 -13.41 12.35 -5.16
N MET A 116 -14.08 11.52 -4.36
CA MET A 116 -15.54 11.58 -4.24
C MET A 116 -15.98 12.89 -3.55
N PRO A 117 -17.00 13.59 -4.07
CA PRO A 117 -17.55 14.80 -3.44
C PRO A 117 -17.91 14.58 -1.97
N GLY A 118 -17.72 15.61 -1.15
CA GLY A 118 -18.19 15.64 0.24
C GLY A 118 -19.72 15.63 0.32
N GLY A 119 -20.26 15.21 1.47
CA GLY A 119 -21.71 15.10 1.70
C GLY A 119 -22.49 16.42 1.77
N GLU A 120 -21.82 17.57 1.61
CA GLU A 120 -22.42 18.91 1.60
C GLU A 120 -22.23 19.60 0.24
N ALA A 121 -22.40 18.86 -0.86
CA ALA A 121 -22.06 19.24 -2.24
C ALA A 121 -22.72 20.53 -2.79
N ASP A 122 -23.45 21.32 -1.99
CA ASP A 122 -24.25 22.46 -2.46
C ASP A 122 -24.32 23.68 -1.52
N THR A 123 -23.63 23.73 -0.36
CA THR A 123 -23.90 24.80 0.64
C THR A 123 -22.72 25.52 1.30
N ALA A 124 -21.47 25.15 1.04
CA ALA A 124 -20.32 25.83 1.67
C ALA A 124 -19.26 26.27 0.66
N PRO A 125 -18.60 27.43 0.85
CA PRO A 125 -17.44 27.80 0.05
C PRO A 125 -16.30 26.79 0.32
N ALA A 126 -15.51 26.49 -0.72
CA ALA A 126 -14.32 25.64 -0.61
C ALA A 126 -13.43 26.11 0.56
N ARG A 127 -13.28 25.25 1.57
CA ARG A 127 -12.53 25.55 2.79
C ARG A 127 -11.08 25.10 2.61
N VAL A 128 -10.12 25.96 2.96
CA VAL A 128 -8.69 25.61 2.97
C VAL A 128 -8.17 25.77 4.40
N SER A 129 -7.51 24.73 4.91
CA SER A 129 -6.85 24.73 6.22
C SER A 129 -5.34 24.71 6.00
N LEU A 130 -4.74 25.91 6.06
CA LEU A 130 -3.29 26.09 5.92
C LEU A 130 -2.55 26.03 7.26
N VAL A 131 -3.27 25.94 8.38
CA VAL A 131 -2.68 25.89 9.72
C VAL A 131 -2.30 24.43 10.02
N PRO A 132 -1.00 24.10 10.08
CA PRO A 132 -0.59 22.73 10.38
C PRO A 132 -1.11 22.29 11.74
N LEU A 133 -1.41 21.00 11.87
CA LEU A 133 -1.86 20.28 13.06
C LEU A 133 -3.28 20.58 13.53
N ARG A 134 -3.99 21.55 12.94
CA ARG A 134 -5.35 21.91 13.34
C ARG A 134 -6.36 20.83 12.99
N ASP A 135 -6.26 20.30 11.79
CA ASP A 135 -7.17 19.28 11.30
C ASP A 135 -6.77 17.92 11.88
N LEU A 136 -5.46 17.69 12.04
CA LEU A 136 -4.94 16.46 12.65
C LEU A 136 -5.47 16.23 14.08
N VAL A 137 -5.59 17.28 14.91
CA VAL A 137 -6.09 17.17 16.30
C VAL A 137 -7.59 16.83 16.35
N THR A 138 -8.34 17.20 15.33
CA THR A 138 -9.78 16.88 15.23
C THR A 138 -10.03 15.62 14.40
N MET A 139 -9.00 15.08 13.74
CA MET A 139 -9.07 13.89 12.90
C MET A 139 -9.29 12.64 13.75
N GLY A 140 -10.44 12.01 13.57
CA GLY A 140 -10.73 10.72 14.21
C GLY A 140 -9.76 9.62 13.74
N PRO A 141 -9.60 8.53 14.51
CA PRO A 141 -8.65 7.45 14.18
C PRO A 141 -8.82 6.86 12.78
N LEU A 142 -10.06 6.74 12.30
CA LEU A 142 -10.35 6.24 10.95
C LEU A 142 -9.88 7.22 9.86
N GLY A 143 -9.93 8.53 10.10
CA GLY A 143 -9.41 9.55 9.18
C GLY A 143 -7.89 9.46 9.06
N ILE A 144 -7.21 9.34 10.21
CA ILE A 144 -5.74 9.17 10.24
C ILE A 144 -5.33 7.92 9.47
N VAL A 145 -5.97 6.78 9.76
CA VAL A 145 -5.70 5.52 9.06
C VAL A 145 -6.01 5.64 7.56
N GLY A 146 -7.13 6.26 7.19
CA GLY A 146 -7.51 6.48 5.80
C GLY A 146 -6.46 7.25 5.03
N ASN A 147 -6.01 8.39 5.56
CA ASN A 147 -4.97 9.22 4.96
C ASN A 147 -3.62 8.49 4.87
N LEU A 148 -3.18 7.82 5.95
CA LEU A 148 -1.94 7.02 5.91
C LEU A 148 -1.94 5.97 4.78
N LEU A 149 -3.11 5.46 4.39
CA LEU A 149 -3.23 4.44 3.36
C LEU A 149 -3.23 4.99 1.92
N VAL A 150 -3.54 6.28 1.70
CA VAL A 150 -3.73 6.87 0.35
C VAL A 150 -2.53 6.59 -0.56
N PHE A 151 -1.32 6.94 -0.10
CA PHE A 151 -0.08 6.67 -0.84
C PHE A 151 0.78 5.56 -0.23
N ALA A 152 0.24 4.75 0.69
CA ALA A 152 0.98 3.62 1.25
C ALA A 152 1.40 2.63 0.15
N SER A 153 0.50 2.24 -0.75
CA SER A 153 0.84 1.30 -1.83
C SER A 153 1.91 1.88 -2.77
N LEU A 154 1.77 3.16 -3.14
CA LEU A 154 2.76 3.87 -3.92
C LEU A 154 4.14 3.85 -3.22
N GLY A 155 4.20 4.21 -1.94
CA GLY A 155 5.43 4.18 -1.15
C GLY A 155 6.04 2.80 -0.97
N PHE A 156 5.21 1.75 -0.88
CA PHE A 156 5.66 0.36 -0.76
C PHE A 156 6.32 -0.12 -2.06
N PHE A 157 5.64 0.05 -3.20
CA PHE A 157 6.01 -0.62 -4.45
C PHE A 157 6.86 0.25 -5.40
N ALA A 158 6.74 1.58 -5.37
CA ALA A 158 7.54 2.47 -6.21
C ALA A 158 9.06 2.25 -6.07
N PRO A 159 9.66 2.17 -4.86
CA PRO A 159 11.09 1.91 -4.73
C PRO A 159 11.49 0.49 -5.19
N MET A 160 10.55 -0.46 -5.22
CA MET A 160 10.80 -1.81 -5.76
C MET A 160 10.85 -1.83 -7.29
N ARG A 161 10.16 -0.88 -7.94
CA ARG A 161 10.07 -0.77 -9.40
C ARG A 161 11.07 0.21 -10.00
N PHE A 162 11.33 1.32 -9.32
CA PHE A 162 12.15 2.41 -9.82
C PHE A 162 13.33 2.65 -8.88
N ALA A 163 14.54 2.23 -9.30
CA ALA A 163 15.76 2.44 -8.54
C ALA A 163 16.00 3.91 -8.11
N PRO A 164 15.65 4.93 -8.93
CA PRO A 164 15.73 6.32 -8.48
C PRO A 164 14.84 6.61 -7.26
N LEU A 165 13.74 5.90 -7.02
CA LEU A 165 12.87 6.14 -5.88
C LEU A 165 13.28 5.34 -4.62
N ALA A 166 14.33 4.53 -4.68
CA ALA A 166 14.79 3.67 -3.59
C ALA A 166 15.52 4.43 -2.45
N SER A 167 14.96 5.55 -1.98
CA SER A 167 15.42 6.29 -0.81
C SER A 167 14.25 6.96 -0.09
N LEU A 168 14.32 7.03 1.25
CA LEU A 168 13.25 7.61 2.07
C LEU A 168 12.92 9.07 1.71
N PRO A 169 13.91 9.96 1.48
CA PRO A 169 13.60 11.34 1.08
C PRO A 169 12.85 11.42 -0.25
N ARG A 170 13.16 10.53 -1.21
CA ARG A 170 12.48 10.52 -2.51
C ARG A 170 11.08 9.92 -2.42
N ILE A 171 10.86 8.93 -1.56
CA ILE A 171 9.53 8.41 -1.24
C ILE A 171 8.69 9.48 -0.55
N LEU A 172 9.27 10.21 0.40
CA LEU A 172 8.61 11.34 1.07
C LEU A 172 8.22 12.42 0.06
N ALA A 173 9.15 12.83 -0.81
CA ALA A 173 8.89 13.83 -1.85
C ALA A 173 7.81 13.37 -2.84
N LEU A 174 7.81 12.08 -3.22
CA LEU A 174 6.76 11.50 -4.06
C LEU A 174 5.40 11.56 -3.37
N GLY A 175 5.32 11.09 -2.11
CA GLY A 175 4.07 11.11 -1.34
C GLY A 175 3.53 12.52 -1.12
N ALA A 176 4.40 13.46 -0.75
CA ALA A 176 4.03 14.86 -0.55
C ALA A 176 3.59 15.52 -1.87
N GLY A 177 4.34 15.30 -2.97
CA GLY A 177 4.00 15.83 -4.28
C GLY A 177 2.68 15.29 -4.83
N CYS A 178 2.47 13.97 -4.76
CA CYS A 178 1.20 13.37 -5.15
C CYS A 178 0.04 13.85 -4.27
N SER A 179 0.25 14.02 -2.96
CA SER A 179 -0.79 14.55 -2.08
C SER A 179 -1.12 16.01 -2.36
N ALA A 180 -0.12 16.85 -2.62
CA ALA A 180 -0.35 18.24 -3.02
C ALA A 180 -1.16 18.33 -4.33
N LEU A 181 -0.92 17.42 -5.28
CA LEU A 181 -1.72 17.33 -6.51
C LEU A 181 -3.17 16.92 -6.24
N VAL A 182 -3.40 15.97 -5.34
CA VAL A 182 -4.75 15.55 -4.90
C VAL A 182 -5.49 16.72 -4.24
N GLU A 183 -4.84 17.40 -3.30
CA GLU A 183 -5.38 18.59 -2.63
C GLU A 183 -5.72 19.70 -3.64
N THR A 184 -4.80 19.96 -4.57
CA THR A 184 -5.02 20.95 -5.64
C THR A 184 -6.21 20.56 -6.51
N ALA A 185 -6.33 19.28 -6.88
CA ALA A 185 -7.47 18.78 -7.64
C ALA A 185 -8.78 18.92 -6.86
N GLN A 186 -8.81 18.57 -5.57
CA GLN A 186 -10.00 18.74 -4.72
C GLN A 186 -10.43 20.20 -4.60
N TYR A 187 -9.47 21.12 -4.48
CA TYR A 187 -9.72 22.55 -4.44
C TYR A 187 -10.27 23.08 -5.77
N VAL A 188 -9.62 22.75 -6.89
CA VAL A 188 -10.03 23.21 -8.24
C VAL A 188 -11.37 22.62 -8.65
N LEU A 189 -11.61 21.35 -8.35
CA LEU A 189 -12.86 20.64 -8.66
C LEU A 189 -13.98 20.92 -7.66
N ARG A 190 -13.71 21.73 -6.61
CA ARG A 190 -14.68 22.11 -5.57
C ARG A 190 -15.41 20.91 -4.99
N LEU A 191 -14.67 19.88 -4.59
CA LEU A 191 -15.26 18.64 -4.07
C LEU A 191 -15.83 18.78 -2.64
N ASP A 192 -16.06 20.00 -2.15
CA ASP A 192 -16.49 20.33 -0.78
C ASP A 192 -15.73 19.58 0.32
N ARG A 193 -14.45 19.34 0.06
CA ARG A 193 -13.48 18.85 1.04
C ARG A 193 -12.62 20.00 1.52
N VAL A 194 -12.27 19.96 2.81
CA VAL A 194 -11.32 20.92 3.37
C VAL A 194 -9.96 20.57 2.80
N SER A 195 -9.36 21.45 2.02
CA SER A 195 -7.99 21.21 1.53
C SER A 195 -7.01 21.50 2.65
N SER A 196 -6.26 20.49 3.10
CA SER A 196 -5.50 20.54 4.34
C SER A 196 -4.03 20.19 4.18
N VAL A 197 -3.16 20.99 4.79
CA VAL A 197 -1.73 20.65 4.92
C VAL A 197 -1.55 19.36 5.73
N ASP A 198 -2.45 19.06 6.66
CA ASP A 198 -2.37 17.86 7.50
C ASP A 198 -2.59 16.58 6.67
N ASP A 199 -3.47 16.61 5.68
CA ASP A 199 -3.68 15.47 4.78
C ASP A 199 -2.43 15.20 3.94
N VAL A 200 -1.75 16.25 3.45
CA VAL A 200 -0.45 16.13 2.76
C VAL A 200 0.60 15.47 3.64
N LEU A 201 0.70 15.91 4.90
CA LEU A 201 1.67 15.38 5.86
C LEU A 201 1.38 13.91 6.18
N VAL A 202 0.13 13.58 6.52
CA VAL A 202 -0.26 12.21 6.89
C VAL A 202 -0.10 11.26 5.70
N ASN A 203 -0.52 11.66 4.50
CA ASN A 203 -0.38 10.85 3.29
C ASN A 203 1.11 10.59 2.96
N ALA A 204 1.97 11.61 3.11
CA ALA A 204 3.40 11.47 2.88
C ALA A 204 4.09 10.58 3.93
N VAL A 205 3.71 10.69 5.20
CA VAL A 205 4.16 9.78 6.28
C VAL A 205 3.73 8.35 5.97
N GLY A 206 2.49 8.14 5.52
CA GLY A 206 1.99 6.84 5.10
C GLY A 206 2.84 6.19 4.00
N ALA A 207 3.21 6.96 2.99
CA ALA A 207 4.12 6.51 1.93
C ALA A 207 5.49 6.09 2.47
N VAL A 208 6.09 6.87 3.38
CA VAL A 208 7.39 6.56 3.99
C VAL A 208 7.33 5.30 4.86
N LEU A 209 6.30 5.15 5.69
CA LEU A 209 6.11 3.97 6.54
C LEU A 209 5.97 2.70 5.69
N ALA A 210 5.23 2.77 4.60
CA ALA A 210 5.08 1.65 3.68
C ALA A 210 6.38 1.36 2.91
N GLY A 211 7.13 2.39 2.51
CA GLY A 211 8.46 2.24 1.90
C GLY A 211 9.50 1.63 2.84
N LEU A 212 9.41 1.93 4.15
CA LEU A 212 10.20 1.26 5.19
C LEU A 212 9.82 -0.21 5.34
N ALA A 213 8.51 -0.52 5.31
CA ALA A 213 8.04 -1.89 5.33
C ALA A 213 8.58 -2.68 4.12
N SER A 214 8.72 -2.03 2.96
CA SER A 214 9.26 -2.64 1.75
C SER A 214 10.79 -2.64 1.62
N ARG A 215 11.52 -2.08 2.60
CA ARG A 215 12.96 -1.77 2.53
C ARG A 215 13.85 -2.92 2.09
N ARG A 216 13.60 -4.12 2.60
CA ARG A 216 14.39 -5.30 2.25
C ARG A 216 14.35 -5.62 0.76
N TRP A 217 13.23 -5.39 0.08
CA TRP A 217 13.06 -5.81 -1.31
C TRP A 217 13.68 -4.85 -2.32
N TRP A 218 13.80 -3.56 -1.98
CA TRP A 218 14.45 -2.57 -2.84
C TRP A 218 15.93 -2.35 -2.51
N ARG A 219 16.39 -2.64 -1.28
CA ARG A 219 17.85 -2.62 -0.98
C ARG A 219 18.59 -3.76 -1.66
N THR A 220 18.09 -4.99 -1.61
CA THR A 220 18.71 -6.14 -2.30
C THR A 220 18.75 -5.96 -3.82
N ALA A 221 17.80 -5.20 -4.38
CA ALA A 221 17.80 -4.84 -5.80
C ALA A 221 18.94 -3.88 -6.17
N ALA A 222 19.25 -2.92 -5.29
CA ALA A 222 20.34 -1.96 -5.49
C ALA A 222 21.73 -2.59 -5.28
N GLU A 223 21.81 -3.69 -4.52
CA GLU A 223 23.04 -4.38 -4.15
C GLU A 223 23.39 -5.56 -5.07
N ALA A 224 22.51 -5.90 -6.04
CA ALA A 224 22.80 -6.86 -7.09
C ALA A 224 23.96 -6.32 -7.97
N PRO A 225 25.13 -6.97 -8.00
CA PRO A 225 26.40 -6.26 -8.24
C PRO A 225 26.68 -5.93 -9.70
N SER A 226 27.31 -4.78 -9.89
CA SER A 226 28.37 -4.56 -10.87
C SER A 226 29.29 -5.77 -10.95
N ASP A 227 29.46 -6.34 -12.15
CA ASP A 227 30.58 -7.20 -12.50
C ASP A 227 31.87 -6.58 -11.93
N ARG A 228 32.40 -7.15 -10.84
CA ARG A 228 33.82 -7.00 -10.54
C ARG A 228 34.53 -7.93 -11.53
N PRO A 229 35.40 -7.43 -12.42
CA PRO A 229 36.22 -8.31 -13.23
C PRO A 229 37.01 -9.21 -12.27
N ARG A 230 36.86 -10.54 -12.40
CA ARG A 230 37.80 -11.46 -11.76
C ARG A 230 39.20 -11.09 -12.23
N PRO A 231 40.19 -10.90 -11.33
CA PRO A 231 41.58 -10.84 -11.76
C PRO A 231 41.89 -12.13 -12.53
N ALA A 232 42.33 -11.99 -13.78
CA ALA A 232 42.82 -13.11 -14.55
C ALA A 232 44.02 -13.73 -13.79
N PRO A 233 44.14 -15.06 -13.70
CA PRO A 233 45.33 -15.68 -13.16
C PRO A 233 46.55 -15.22 -13.98
N ALA A 234 47.56 -14.66 -13.31
CA ALA A 234 48.82 -14.34 -13.96
C ALA A 234 49.44 -15.65 -14.48
N PRO A 235 49.95 -15.69 -15.72
CA PRO A 235 50.67 -16.85 -16.21
C PRO A 235 51.92 -17.05 -15.36
N ALA A 236 52.10 -18.26 -14.84
CA ALA A 236 53.34 -18.68 -14.23
C ALA A 236 54.41 -18.74 -15.32
N GLY A 237 55.34 -17.79 -15.29
CA GLY A 237 56.62 -17.85 -15.98
C GLY A 237 57.69 -18.41 -15.06
#